data_AF-A0AAD8H193-F1
#
_entry.id   AF-A0AAD8H193-F1
#
_cell.length_a   1.000
_cell.length_b   1.000
_cell.length_c   1.000
_cell.angle_alpha   90.00
_cell.angle_beta   90.00
_cell.angle_gamma   90.00
#
_symmetry.space_group_name_H-M   'P 1'
#
loop_
_entity.id
_entity.type
_entity.pdbx_description
1 polymer ?
#
loop_
_entity_poly.entity_id
_entity_poly.type
_entity_poly.pdbx_seq_one_letter_code
_entity_poly.pdbx_strand_id
1 'polypeptide(L)'
;MNVTYRVLKIDQATQIMKIAREDVMDATCPRELVNTTFNYTVYDYTSAYTNITFLYGCPVSVKLQSPSFFSCGSKGYDSVDVVSGAQGPGNCNYSVVVPVLKTGTEGSVSLTHLDQLLQEGFEVRWKMDGKACSDCTRTCGRCGYSFSTNQTTCFCPGQPYLADSCSATKRDSPGPGMQICIYLCPRRKTCLLLLDFCAYLS
;
A
#
# COMPACT_ATOMS: atom_id res chain seq x y z
N MET A 1 10.34 6.75 13.06
CA MET A 1 10.73 6.03 11.83
C MET A 1 9.45 5.69 11.09
N ASN A 2 9.36 5.97 9.80
CA ASN A 2 8.15 5.76 9.00
C ASN A 2 8.51 4.89 7.79
N VAL A 3 7.65 3.95 7.45
CA VAL A 3 7.76 3.16 6.22
C VAL A 3 7.10 3.93 5.07
N THR A 4 7.76 3.95 3.91
CA THR A 4 7.17 4.47 2.67
C THR A 4 6.70 3.31 1.80
N TYR A 5 5.53 3.46 1.19
CA TYR A 5 4.96 2.50 0.27
C TYR A 5 4.81 3.12 -1.11
N ARG A 6 5.15 2.34 -2.14
CA ARG A 6 4.90 2.66 -3.54
C ARG A 6 3.57 2.02 -3.96
N VAL A 7 2.77 2.77 -4.71
CA VAL A 7 1.52 2.27 -5.28
C VAL A 7 1.78 1.69 -6.66
N LEU A 8 1.39 0.42 -6.83
CA LEU A 8 1.59 -0.35 -8.06
C LEU A 8 0.32 -0.39 -8.91
N LYS A 9 -0.84 -0.56 -8.28
CA LYS A 9 -2.15 -0.60 -8.96
C LYS A 9 -3.25 -0.08 -8.04
N ILE A 10 -4.28 0.52 -8.63
CA ILE A 10 -5.50 0.93 -7.95
C ILE A 10 -6.70 0.38 -8.74
N ASP A 11 -7.56 -0.38 -8.07
CA ASP A 11 -8.88 -0.78 -8.56
C ASP A 11 -9.95 -0.09 -7.71
N GLN A 12 -10.62 0.87 -8.34
CA GLN A 12 -11.56 1.76 -7.67
C GLN A 12 -12.93 1.13 -7.49
N ALA A 13 -13.31 0.21 -8.38
CA ALA A 13 -14.59 -0.47 -8.30
C ALA A 13 -14.62 -1.40 -7.07
N THR A 14 -13.49 -2.04 -6.79
CA THR A 14 -13.35 -2.95 -5.65
C THR A 14 -12.73 -2.29 -4.42
N GLN A 15 -12.31 -1.03 -4.51
CA GLN A 15 -11.59 -0.28 -3.47
C GLN A 15 -10.28 -0.96 -3.01
N ILE A 16 -9.59 -1.63 -3.92
CA ILE A 16 -8.35 -2.36 -3.65
C ILE A 16 -7.16 -1.67 -4.30
N MET A 17 -6.09 -1.43 -3.55
CA MET A 17 -4.80 -1.00 -4.09
C MET A 17 -3.73 -2.06 -3.84
N LYS A 18 -2.88 -2.26 -4.84
CA LYS A 18 -1.66 -3.06 -4.72
C LYS A 18 -0.51 -2.12 -4.42
N ILE A 19 0.16 -2.36 -3.30
CA ILE A 19 1.26 -1.54 -2.80
C ILE A 19 2.46 -2.42 -2.46
N ALA A 20 3.63 -1.83 -2.52
CA ALA A 20 4.86 -2.49 -2.10
C ALA A 20 5.69 -1.53 -1.26
N ARG A 21 6.40 -2.08 -0.29
CA ARG A 21 7.22 -1.31 0.63
C ARG A 21 8.50 -0.87 -0.11
N GLU A 22 8.77 0.43 -0.13
CA GLU A 22 9.75 1.01 -1.06
C GLU A 22 11.18 0.52 -0.82
N ASP A 23 11.62 0.45 0.45
CA ASP A 23 12.98 0.05 0.80
C ASP A 23 13.28 -1.44 0.52
N VAL A 24 12.26 -2.30 0.52
CA VAL A 24 12.42 -3.74 0.21
C VAL A 24 12.35 -4.02 -1.28
N MET A 25 11.63 -3.21 -2.06
CA MET A 25 11.60 -3.34 -3.52
C MET A 25 12.98 -3.08 -4.14
N ASP A 26 13.70 -2.08 -3.61
CA ASP A 26 14.96 -1.63 -4.19
C ASP A 26 16.17 -2.47 -3.75
N ALA A 27 16.08 -3.16 -2.61
CA ALA A 27 17.24 -3.79 -1.99
C ALA A 27 16.99 -5.21 -1.42
N THR A 28 15.82 -5.82 -1.65
CA THR A 28 15.35 -7.13 -1.11
C THR A 28 15.26 -7.21 0.42
N CYS A 29 16.07 -6.43 1.14
CA CYS A 29 16.13 -6.40 2.59
C CYS A 29 15.56 -5.08 3.11
N PRO A 30 14.72 -5.11 4.16
CA PRO A 30 14.28 -3.91 4.84
C PRO A 30 15.47 -3.07 5.33
N ARG A 31 15.48 -1.78 4.95
CA ARG A 31 16.47 -0.80 5.46
C ARG A 31 15.99 -0.19 6.77
N GLU A 32 14.68 0.03 6.86
CA GLU A 32 14.02 0.49 8.08
C GLU A 32 13.58 -0.72 8.91
N LEU A 33 14.12 -0.90 10.11
CA LEU A 33 13.82 -2.07 10.95
C LEU A 33 12.54 -1.87 11.76
N VAL A 34 11.46 -1.52 11.07
CA VAL A 34 10.12 -1.32 11.64
C VAL A 34 9.11 -2.24 10.94
N ASN A 35 8.17 -2.75 11.73
CA ASN A 35 7.13 -3.63 11.23
C ASN A 35 6.18 -2.89 10.29
N THR A 36 5.68 -3.62 9.29
CA THR A 36 4.58 -3.14 8.46
C THR A 36 3.29 -3.16 9.28
N THR A 37 2.77 -2.00 9.63
CA THR A 37 1.49 -1.89 10.35
C THR A 37 0.65 -0.82 9.65
N PHE A 38 -0.49 -1.22 9.09
CA PHE A 38 -1.45 -0.28 8.54
C PHE A 38 -2.45 0.16 9.60
N ASN A 39 -2.94 1.37 9.42
CA ASN A 39 -4.04 1.88 10.24
C ASN A 39 -5.35 1.22 9.79
N TYR A 40 -5.82 0.26 10.57
CA TYR A 40 -7.07 -0.48 10.31
C TYR A 40 -8.33 0.39 10.27
N THR A 41 -8.27 1.65 10.70
CA THR A 41 -9.39 2.61 10.55
C THR A 41 -9.56 3.10 9.11
N VAL A 42 -8.50 3.05 8.29
CA VAL A 42 -8.48 3.58 6.92
C VAL A 42 -8.28 2.48 5.89
N TYR A 43 -7.60 1.39 6.26
CA TYR A 43 -7.30 0.29 5.36
C TYR A 43 -7.63 -1.05 6.00
N ASP A 44 -8.04 -2.03 5.21
CA ASP A 44 -8.06 -3.44 5.60
C ASP A 44 -7.08 -4.19 4.69
N TYR A 45 -6.42 -5.22 5.21
CA TYR A 45 -5.77 -6.18 4.34
C TYR A 45 -6.83 -6.98 3.56
N THR A 46 -6.55 -7.34 2.31
CA THR A 46 -7.41 -8.30 1.59
C THR A 46 -7.23 -9.71 2.16
N SER A 47 -7.97 -10.72 1.72
CA SER A 47 -7.71 -12.10 2.11
C SER A 47 -6.50 -12.72 1.40
N ALA A 48 -5.94 -12.03 0.41
CA ALA A 48 -4.89 -12.53 -0.48
C ALA A 48 -3.46 -12.17 -0.02
N TYR A 49 -3.23 -12.06 1.29
CA TYR A 49 -1.90 -11.80 1.83
C TYR A 49 -1.48 -12.87 2.84
N THR A 50 -0.18 -12.93 3.05
CA THR A 50 0.46 -13.63 4.15
C THR A 50 1.73 -12.86 4.53
N ASN A 51 2.35 -13.23 5.64
CA ASN A 51 3.50 -12.52 6.16
C ASN A 51 4.78 -13.31 5.92
N ILE A 52 5.87 -12.58 5.68
CA ILE A 52 7.24 -13.08 5.82
C ILE A 52 7.93 -12.25 6.89
N THR A 53 8.93 -12.85 7.55
CA THR A 53 9.72 -12.18 8.58
C THR A 53 11.19 -12.21 8.22
N PHE A 54 11.81 -11.04 8.23
CA PHE A 54 13.27 -10.86 8.14
C PHE A 54 13.84 -10.81 9.56
N LEU A 55 14.81 -11.67 9.86
CA LEU A 55 15.47 -11.76 11.15
C LEU A 55 16.95 -11.36 11.02
N TYR A 56 17.38 -10.43 11.86
CA TYR A 56 18.72 -9.84 11.79
C TYR A 56 19.54 -10.20 13.03
N GLY A 57 20.81 -10.56 12.83
CA GLY A 57 21.74 -10.81 13.94
C GLY A 57 21.43 -12.07 14.75
N CYS A 58 20.94 -13.13 14.11
CA CYS A 58 20.66 -14.40 14.77
C CYS A 58 21.96 -15.14 15.15
N PRO A 59 22.03 -15.77 16.34
CA PRO A 59 23.16 -16.63 16.68
C PRO A 59 23.17 -17.89 15.82
N VAL A 60 24.36 -18.42 15.54
CA VAL A 60 24.60 -19.61 14.68
C VAL A 60 23.83 -20.87 15.14
N SER A 61 23.42 -20.92 16.41
CA SER A 61 22.69 -22.03 17.01
C SER A 61 21.16 -22.02 16.77
N VAL A 62 20.60 -20.96 16.16
CA VAL A 62 19.15 -20.90 15.90
C VAL A 62 18.81 -21.82 14.73
N LYS A 63 18.18 -22.95 15.02
CA LYS A 63 17.56 -23.80 13.99
C LYS A 63 16.24 -23.19 13.55
N LEU A 64 16.25 -22.37 12.51
CA LEU A 64 15.03 -21.93 11.84
C LEU A 64 14.47 -23.08 11.00
N GLN A 65 13.15 -23.20 10.92
CA GLN A 65 12.50 -24.15 10.01
C GLN A 65 12.55 -23.55 8.60
N SER A 66 13.38 -24.12 7.72
CA SER A 66 13.55 -23.73 6.32
C SER A 66 13.89 -22.25 6.06
N PRO A 67 14.97 -21.71 6.66
CA PRO A 67 15.41 -20.35 6.38
C PRO A 67 16.00 -20.24 4.97
N SER A 68 15.62 -19.19 4.25
CA SER A 68 16.36 -18.74 3.08
C SER A 68 17.34 -17.65 3.52
N PHE A 69 18.62 -17.81 3.19
CA PHE A 69 19.67 -16.86 3.53
C PHE A 69 19.84 -15.82 2.43
N PHE A 70 19.80 -14.54 2.81
CA PHE A 70 20.05 -13.43 1.90
C PHE A 70 21.17 -12.54 2.42
N SER A 71 22.09 -12.17 1.53
CA SER A 71 23.15 -11.21 1.84
C SER A 71 22.60 -9.80 1.78
N CYS A 72 22.58 -9.10 2.91
CA CYS A 72 22.10 -7.72 2.99
C CYS A 72 23.26 -6.81 3.38
N GLY A 73 23.72 -5.92 2.49
CA GLY A 73 24.82 -5.00 2.81
C GLY A 73 24.45 -3.83 3.73
N SER A 74 23.37 -3.94 4.51
CA SER A 74 22.74 -2.82 5.22
C SER A 74 22.87 -2.97 6.73
N LYS A 75 23.28 -1.89 7.43
CA LYS A 75 23.23 -1.75 8.90
C LYS A 75 24.12 -2.73 9.70
N GLY A 76 25.18 -3.28 9.11
CA GLY A 76 26.19 -4.06 9.82
C GLY A 76 25.82 -5.53 10.10
N TYR A 77 24.81 -6.06 9.41
CA TYR A 77 24.49 -7.49 9.41
C TYR A 77 24.69 -8.04 8.00
N ASP A 78 25.67 -8.92 7.81
CA ASP A 78 26.01 -9.46 6.48
C ASP A 78 24.97 -10.49 5.97
N SER A 79 24.29 -11.17 6.89
CA SER A 79 23.30 -12.21 6.59
C SER A 79 21.98 -11.94 7.32
N VAL A 80 20.88 -12.11 6.59
CA VAL A 80 19.52 -12.01 7.10
C VAL A 80 18.79 -13.31 6.81
N ASP A 81 18.14 -13.84 7.84
CA ASP A 81 17.30 -15.02 7.72
C ASP A 81 15.87 -14.58 7.35
N VAL A 82 15.30 -15.21 6.33
CA VAL A 82 13.91 -14.96 5.94
C VAL A 82 13.09 -16.22 6.17
N VAL A 83 11.99 -16.06 6.89
CA VAL A 83 11.06 -17.14 7.25
C VAL A 83 9.64 -16.78 6.86
N SER A 84 8.84 -17.79 6.54
CA SER A 84 7.41 -17.62 6.33
C SER A 84 6.68 -17.39 7.66
N GLY A 85 5.59 -16.64 7.60
CA GLY A 85 4.77 -16.25 8.75
C GLY A 85 5.27 -15.00 9.45
N ALA A 86 4.43 -14.49 10.35
CA ALA A 86 4.79 -13.38 11.24
C ALA A 86 5.46 -13.96 12.50
N GLN A 87 6.72 -13.59 12.74
CA GLN A 87 7.50 -14.06 13.87
C GLN A 87 8.15 -12.88 14.60
N GLY A 88 8.30 -13.01 15.91
CA GLY A 88 9.10 -12.09 16.72
C GLY A 88 10.60 -12.30 16.52
N PRO A 89 11.46 -11.43 17.09
CA PRO A 89 12.90 -11.54 16.95
C PRO A 89 13.47 -12.80 17.63
N GLY A 90 12.82 -13.32 18.67
CA GLY A 90 13.33 -14.47 19.42
C GLY A 90 14.73 -14.19 19.97
N ASN A 91 15.70 -15.02 19.57
CA ASN A 91 17.12 -14.85 19.95
C ASN A 91 17.91 -13.97 18.97
N CYS A 92 17.28 -13.45 17.93
CA CYS A 92 17.88 -12.50 16.99
C CYS A 92 17.73 -11.07 17.53
N ASN A 93 18.49 -10.13 16.97
CA ASN A 93 18.49 -8.75 17.45
C ASN A 93 17.23 -7.98 17.00
N TYR A 94 16.76 -8.23 15.77
CA TYR A 94 15.59 -7.56 15.20
C TYR A 94 14.75 -8.52 14.36
N SER A 95 13.43 -8.25 14.30
CA SER A 95 12.53 -8.83 13.31
C SER A 95 11.78 -7.74 12.56
N VAL A 96 11.57 -7.96 11.26
CA VAL A 96 10.75 -7.10 10.41
C VAL A 96 9.74 -7.94 9.67
N VAL A 97 8.46 -7.71 9.97
CA VAL A 97 7.35 -8.39 9.29
C VAL A 97 6.92 -7.58 8.06
N VAL A 98 6.88 -8.26 6.91
CA VAL A 98 6.46 -7.69 5.63
C VAL A 98 5.33 -8.55 5.05
N PRO A 99 4.16 -7.97 4.74
CA PRO A 99 3.10 -8.66 4.04
C PRO A 99 3.47 -8.82 2.56
N VAL A 100 3.11 -9.98 2.00
CA VAL A 100 3.31 -10.35 0.60
C VAL A 100 2.03 -11.01 0.08
N LEU A 101 1.84 -11.00 -1.23
CA LEU A 101 0.74 -11.74 -1.85
C LEU A 101 0.87 -13.25 -1.55
N LYS A 102 -0.25 -13.90 -1.22
CA LYS A 102 -0.27 -15.34 -0.99
C LYS A 102 -0.01 -16.09 -2.30
N THR A 103 1.01 -16.95 -2.33
CA THR A 103 1.35 -17.79 -3.50
C THR A 103 1.05 -19.27 -3.21
N GLY A 104 0.04 -19.86 -3.85
CA GLY A 104 -0.27 -21.30 -3.72
C GLY A 104 -1.45 -21.63 -2.80
N THR A 105 -1.82 -22.92 -2.78
CA THR A 105 -3.06 -23.43 -2.18
C THR A 105 -3.05 -23.50 -0.65
N GLU A 106 -1.88 -23.68 -0.02
CA GLU A 106 -1.79 -23.93 1.44
C GLU A 106 -1.40 -22.71 2.30
N GLY A 107 -1.25 -21.52 1.72
CA GLY A 107 -0.86 -20.32 2.49
C GLY A 107 0.61 -20.27 2.88
N SER A 108 1.43 -21.21 2.38
CA SER A 108 2.87 -21.08 2.36
C SER A 108 3.30 -20.09 1.27
N VAL A 109 4.48 -19.49 1.45
CA VAL A 109 5.12 -18.63 0.44
C VAL A 109 6.42 -19.27 0.02
N SER A 110 6.65 -19.32 -1.30
CA SER A 110 7.95 -19.72 -1.82
C SER A 110 8.93 -18.55 -1.73
N LEU A 111 10.03 -18.74 -1.00
CA LEU A 111 11.08 -17.73 -0.84
C LEU A 111 12.15 -17.80 -1.94
N THR A 112 12.00 -18.67 -2.96
CA THR A 112 13.00 -18.89 -4.02
C THR A 112 13.24 -17.63 -4.87
N HIS A 113 12.20 -16.81 -5.10
CA HIS A 113 12.27 -15.56 -5.86
C HIS A 113 11.78 -14.39 -5.00
N LEU A 114 12.44 -14.20 -3.85
CA LEU A 114 12.03 -13.22 -2.85
C LEU A 114 11.99 -11.78 -3.40
N ASP A 115 12.94 -11.42 -4.26
CA ASP A 115 12.99 -10.12 -4.93
C ASP A 115 11.71 -9.86 -5.75
N GLN A 116 11.30 -10.83 -6.57
CA GLN A 116 10.08 -10.74 -7.38
C GLN A 116 8.82 -10.68 -6.51
N LEU A 117 8.78 -11.48 -5.45
CA LEU A 117 7.68 -11.50 -4.48
C LEU A 117 7.52 -10.14 -3.78
N LEU A 118 8.63 -9.51 -3.38
CA LEU A 118 8.61 -8.18 -2.75
C LEU A 118 8.22 -7.07 -3.74
N GLN A 119 8.68 -7.18 -5.00
CA GLN A 119 8.31 -6.25 -6.06
C GLN A 119 6.85 -6.38 -6.48
N GLU A 120 6.28 -7.58 -6.36
CA GLU A 120 4.86 -7.80 -6.56
C GLU A 120 4.03 -7.08 -5.49
N GLY A 121 4.50 -7.05 -4.25
CA GLY A 121 3.82 -6.38 -3.15
C GLY A 121 2.58 -7.13 -2.66
N PHE A 122 1.64 -6.39 -2.10
CA PHE A 122 0.42 -6.94 -1.48
C PHE A 122 -0.75 -5.99 -1.66
N GLU A 123 -1.95 -6.53 -1.49
CA GLU A 123 -3.19 -5.79 -1.69
C GLU A 123 -3.78 -5.33 -0.36
N VAL A 124 -4.23 -4.07 -0.34
CA VAL A 124 -5.01 -3.49 0.75
C VAL A 124 -6.28 -2.87 0.20
N ARG A 125 -7.37 -3.00 0.95
CA ARG A 125 -8.64 -2.35 0.68
C ARG A 125 -8.68 -1.02 1.44
N TRP A 126 -8.99 0.09 0.80
CA TRP A 126 -9.21 1.35 1.53
C TRP A 126 -10.69 1.51 1.91
N LYS A 127 -10.93 2.10 3.09
CA LYS A 127 -12.26 2.38 3.60
C LYS A 127 -12.74 3.72 3.08
N MET A 128 -13.80 3.69 2.27
CA MET A 128 -14.48 4.87 1.76
C MET A 128 -15.97 4.58 1.66
N ASP A 129 -16.79 5.56 2.03
CA ASP A 129 -18.24 5.48 1.91
C ASP A 129 -18.61 5.59 0.43
N GLY A 130 -19.03 4.46 -0.13
CA GLY A 130 -19.40 4.37 -1.54
C GLY A 130 -20.61 5.23 -1.91
N LYS A 131 -21.56 5.43 -0.98
CA LYS A 131 -22.73 6.28 -1.22
C LYS A 131 -22.33 7.75 -1.24
N ALA A 132 -21.61 8.20 -0.21
CA ALA A 132 -21.11 9.58 -0.15
C ALA A 132 -20.22 9.90 -1.36
N CYS A 133 -19.38 8.96 -1.78
CA CYS A 133 -18.57 9.13 -2.98
C CYS A 133 -19.41 9.17 -4.27
N SER A 134 -20.42 8.30 -4.40
CA SER A 134 -21.34 8.32 -5.54
C SER A 134 -22.11 9.65 -5.64
N ASP A 135 -22.62 10.16 -4.52
CA ASP A 135 -23.31 11.46 -4.48
C ASP A 135 -22.38 12.62 -4.83
N CYS A 136 -21.13 12.58 -4.35
CA CYS A 136 -20.10 13.54 -4.71
C CYS A 136 -19.80 13.54 -6.22
N THR A 137 -19.57 12.36 -6.80
CA THR A 137 -19.23 12.23 -8.22
C THR A 137 -20.39 12.62 -9.14
N ARG A 138 -21.64 12.33 -8.74
CA ARG A 138 -22.86 12.77 -9.44
C ARG A 138 -22.98 14.29 -9.56
N THR A 139 -22.29 15.02 -8.68
CA THR A 139 -22.26 16.49 -8.70
C THR A 139 -20.99 17.07 -9.31
N CYS A 140 -20.21 16.26 -10.03
CA CYS A 140 -18.90 16.63 -10.61
C CYS A 140 -17.82 16.93 -9.55
N GLY A 141 -18.01 16.46 -8.31
CA GLY A 141 -17.00 16.45 -7.28
C GLY A 141 -16.06 15.25 -7.38
N ARG A 142 -14.96 15.30 -6.63
CA ARG A 142 -13.99 14.20 -6.51
C ARG A 142 -13.97 13.68 -5.08
N CYS A 143 -14.05 12.37 -4.92
CA CYS A 143 -13.99 11.76 -3.60
C CYS A 143 -12.56 11.70 -3.08
N GLY A 144 -12.38 11.95 -1.80
CA GLY A 144 -11.16 11.61 -1.08
C GLY A 144 -11.47 11.19 0.35
N TYR A 145 -10.43 10.82 1.09
CA TYR A 145 -10.54 10.47 2.50
C TYR A 145 -9.79 11.51 3.34
N SER A 146 -10.47 12.07 4.34
CA SER A 146 -9.85 13.01 5.26
C SER A 146 -9.42 12.30 6.54
N PHE A 147 -8.11 12.27 6.80
CA PHE A 147 -7.55 11.70 8.04
C PHE A 147 -7.86 12.54 9.29
N SER A 148 -8.30 13.80 9.14
CA SER A 148 -8.67 14.64 10.29
C SER A 148 -10.09 14.36 10.77
N THR A 149 -11.00 14.03 9.87
CA THR A 149 -12.40 13.71 10.18
C THR A 149 -12.71 12.21 10.11
N ASN A 150 -11.76 11.40 9.64
CA ASN A 150 -11.91 9.97 9.36
C ASN A 150 -13.12 9.65 8.47
N GLN A 151 -13.42 10.54 7.53
CA GLN A 151 -14.61 10.48 6.68
C GLN A 151 -14.27 10.64 5.21
N THR A 152 -15.19 10.14 4.38
CA THR A 152 -15.19 10.43 2.94
C THR A 152 -15.54 11.90 2.76
N THR A 153 -14.76 12.59 1.95
CA THR A 153 -14.87 14.02 1.71
C THR A 153 -15.01 14.27 0.22
N CYS A 154 -15.92 15.16 -0.17
CA CYS A 154 -16.09 15.57 -1.56
C CYS A 154 -15.32 16.87 -1.82
N PHE A 155 -14.47 16.84 -2.84
CA PHE A 155 -13.65 17.95 -3.29
C PHE A 155 -14.27 18.53 -4.56
N CYS A 156 -14.73 19.78 -4.49
CA CYS A 156 -15.39 20.45 -5.60
C CYS A 156 -14.40 21.24 -6.46
N PRO A 157 -14.63 21.36 -7.78
CA PRO A 157 -13.79 22.16 -8.66
C PRO A 157 -13.93 23.68 -8.42
N GLY A 158 -15.07 24.12 -7.86
CA GLY A 158 -15.35 25.52 -7.52
C GLY A 158 -15.60 25.70 -6.03
N GLN A 159 -15.69 26.96 -5.59
CA GLN A 159 -16.02 27.29 -4.20
C GLN A 159 -17.50 26.96 -3.88
N PRO A 160 -17.79 26.42 -2.69
CA PRO A 160 -16.83 25.96 -1.69
C PRO A 160 -16.12 24.66 -2.13
N TYR A 161 -14.79 24.61 -2.00
CA TYR A 161 -13.97 23.47 -2.44
C TYR A 161 -14.24 22.17 -1.65
N LEU A 162 -14.91 22.28 -0.50
CA LEU A 162 -15.34 21.19 0.35
C LEU A 162 -16.84 21.36 0.61
N ALA A 163 -17.63 20.38 0.22
CA ALA A 163 -19.08 20.34 0.42
C ALA A 163 -19.56 18.89 0.40
N ASP A 164 -20.81 18.61 0.77
CA ASP A 164 -21.39 17.26 0.61
C ASP A 164 -21.80 17.00 -0.86
N SER A 165 -22.05 18.07 -1.61
CA SER A 165 -22.40 18.04 -3.02
C SER A 165 -21.90 19.31 -3.70
N CYS A 166 -21.40 19.18 -4.93
CA CYS A 166 -20.92 20.31 -5.70
C CYS A 166 -22.06 20.93 -6.50
N SER A 167 -22.04 22.25 -6.67
CA SER A 167 -23.01 22.89 -7.57
C SER A 167 -22.61 22.60 -9.01
N ALA A 168 -23.50 21.95 -9.78
CA ALA A 168 -23.39 21.89 -11.22
C ALA A 168 -23.67 23.28 -11.80
N THR A 169 -22.74 24.23 -11.65
CA THR A 169 -22.77 25.43 -12.49
C THR A 169 -22.62 24.95 -13.93
N LYS A 170 -23.66 25.12 -14.75
CA LYS A 170 -23.69 24.78 -16.17
C LYS A 170 -22.35 25.16 -16.84
N ARG A 171 -21.47 24.19 -16.97
CA ARG A 171 -20.41 24.14 -17.97
C ARG A 171 -20.54 22.75 -18.59
N ASP A 172 -20.38 22.72 -19.91
CA ASP A 172 -20.81 21.64 -20.80
C ASP A 172 -20.68 20.22 -20.24
N SER A 173 -21.73 19.45 -20.46
CA SER A 173 -21.91 18.06 -20.04
C SER A 173 -20.69 17.20 -20.40
N PRO A 174 -20.10 16.45 -19.43
CA PRO A 174 -19.19 15.36 -19.77
C PRO A 174 -20.03 14.15 -20.22
N GLY A 175 -19.71 13.59 -21.38
CA GLY A 175 -20.29 12.36 -21.91
C GLY A 175 -19.94 11.10 -21.07
N PRO A 176 -20.48 9.93 -21.45
CA PRO A 176 -20.40 8.72 -20.64
C PRO A 176 -18.97 8.14 -20.60
N GLY A 177 -18.42 8.05 -19.39
CA GLY A 177 -17.10 7.46 -19.11
C GLY A 177 -16.49 8.04 -17.83
N MET A 178 -16.94 7.57 -16.66
CA MET A 178 -16.57 8.16 -15.36
C MET A 178 -15.39 7.42 -14.72
N GLN A 179 -14.21 8.04 -14.73
CA GLN A 179 -13.01 7.59 -14.01
C GLN A 179 -12.91 8.38 -12.69
N ILE A 180 -12.77 7.71 -11.54
CA ILE A 180 -12.42 8.35 -10.26
C ILE A 180 -10.89 8.54 -10.24
N CYS A 181 -10.37 9.64 -9.69
CA CYS A 181 -8.93 9.89 -9.57
C CYS A 181 -8.57 10.04 -8.09
N ILE A 182 -7.86 9.05 -7.52
CA ILE A 182 -7.30 9.16 -6.17
C ILE A 182 -5.97 9.89 -6.28
N TYR A 183 -5.90 11.11 -5.74
CA TYR A 183 -4.65 11.84 -5.61
C TYR A 183 -3.89 11.34 -4.38
N LEU A 184 -2.80 10.61 -4.61
CA LEU A 184 -1.85 10.27 -3.55
C LEU A 184 -0.75 11.31 -3.54
N CYS A 185 -0.66 12.09 -2.47
CA CYS A 185 0.33 13.17 -2.31
C CYS A 185 1.60 12.61 -1.64
N PRO A 186 2.77 12.56 -2.31
CA PRO A 186 4.01 12.20 -1.65
C PRO A 186 4.56 13.40 -0.87
N ARG A 187 5.06 13.14 0.33
CA ARG A 187 5.65 14.15 1.23
C ARG A 187 6.85 14.85 0.60
N ARG A 188 6.65 16.08 0.10
CA ARG A 188 7.37 17.31 0.49
C ARG A 188 7.16 18.40 -0.55
N LYS A 189 6.44 19.44 -0.14
CA LYS A 189 6.57 20.84 -0.56
C LYS A 189 6.69 21.06 -2.07
N THR A 190 5.59 20.85 -2.81
CA THR A 190 5.01 21.72 -3.85
C THR A 190 3.82 20.95 -4.40
N CYS A 191 2.59 21.47 -4.27
CA CYS A 191 1.46 20.96 -5.05
C CYS A 191 1.69 21.35 -6.51
N LEU A 192 2.45 20.55 -7.25
CA LEU A 192 2.35 20.56 -8.70
C LEU A 192 1.19 19.63 -9.07
N LEU A 193 0.06 20.25 -9.40
CA LEU A 193 -0.98 19.65 -10.22
C LEU A 193 -0.33 19.12 -11.51
N LEU A 194 -0.52 17.83 -11.80
CA LEU A 194 -0.76 17.24 -13.12
C LEU A 194 -0.34 15.76 -13.09
N LEU A 195 -1.34 14.88 -13.14
CA LEU A 195 -1.29 13.72 -14.02
C LEU A 195 -2.69 13.57 -14.60
N ASP A 196 -2.90 14.23 -15.74
CA ASP A 196 -3.79 13.70 -16.77
C ASP A 196 -3.21 12.36 -17.20
N PHE A 197 -3.87 11.27 -16.85
CA PHE A 197 -3.88 10.05 -17.65
C PHE A 197 -5.27 9.41 -17.54
N CYS A 198 -6.24 10.05 -18.20
CA CYS A 198 -7.24 9.27 -18.93
C CYS A 198 -6.50 8.62 -20.11
N ALA A 199 -5.83 7.50 -19.86
CA ALA A 199 -5.39 6.63 -20.95
C ALA A 199 -6.63 5.91 -21.46
N TYR A 200 -7.08 6.28 -22.67
CA TYR A 200 -7.89 5.39 -23.49
C TYR A 200 -7.13 4.07 -23.66
N LEU A 201 -7.70 2.97 -23.20
CA LEU A 201 -7.34 1.64 -23.70
C LEU A 201 -8.12 1.46 -25.00
N SER A 202 -7.39 1.45 -26.12
CA SER A 202 -7.89 1.05 -27.44
C SER A 202 -8.38 -0.40 -27.43
#